data_AF-A0A841GKN9-F1
#
_entry.id   AF-A0A841GKN9-F1
#
_cell.length_a   1.000
_cell.length_b   1.000
_cell.length_c   1.000
_cell.angle_alpha   90.00
_cell.angle_beta   90.00
_cell.angle_gamma   90.00
#
_symmetry.space_group_name_H-M   'P 1'
#
loop_
_entity.id
_entity.type
_entity.pdbx_description
1 polymer ?
#
loop_
_entity_poly.entity_id
_entity_poly.type
_entity_poly.pdbx_seq_one_letter_code
_entity_poly.pdbx_strand_id
1 'polypeptide(L)'
;MSDTALTNLQRYFERKNDYESRFSISDLIFPSLTKTNNRLIDIFDKAEIKPPPPLKKRRKAIESFKLKEELSNTDWRLVFAGLSDRYDDNPSLLDQDEYFHKVQYEVESRICHDELNRRDWLSLCFSYFGYESDTPEKNKNWCALQQYLDKGYFSIKKQQKREKEWMRIIEKYNQIFTNSAGELIAEEMINGQIDDLSGLKKIAQVPEASWLWRRIFNVILSRIFIISDDEFKMKIERLVTLGCTYVRFMDDVLSACLTRYYHASFRQNPSTLLKQSALERWGSPQLRSSQNGWLQHVDEQVCLMVRAWFAKEDLQHFFQLLKGDRGVDQARLSYWLKYANQMSFTRIVMGSDAWNDLNTDFEEFRNRNKGRLSKLTEAASHINAVIMQIGNYFFVEFSGTGNACYVYKADDAPFNAEAKWLGMNTALKLRGSPKTITWLLHNAGWQSKFDDELAKFGIRAVKHSITASQNETKPEWIGLKTKANHEIKISDKKDQEKSKIENVTISIKEKVSISLQKIGFNKYRISDFRKVGGALKVELEIKNAQADLELKRLGFKSTNSNPLLYWKS
;
A
#
# COMPACT_ATOMS: atom_id res chain seq x y z
N MET A 1 1.95 -47.56 22.25
CA MET A 1 1.40 -48.43 21.18
C MET A 1 2.01 -49.80 21.39
N SER A 2 1.22 -50.88 21.42
CA SER A 2 1.75 -52.23 21.66
C SER A 2 2.48 -52.77 20.43
N ASP A 3 3.58 -53.49 20.64
CA ASP A 3 4.43 -54.10 19.59
C ASP A 3 3.63 -54.97 18.61
N THR A 4 2.50 -55.52 19.06
CA THR A 4 1.58 -56.33 18.26
C THR A 4 0.92 -55.54 17.12
N ALA A 5 0.64 -54.24 17.31
CA ALA A 5 0.01 -53.41 16.29
C ALA A 5 1.02 -52.99 15.20
N LEU A 6 2.26 -52.70 15.59
CA LEU A 6 3.37 -52.38 14.69
C LEU A 6 3.75 -53.59 13.83
N THR A 7 3.81 -54.78 14.43
CA THR A 7 4.15 -56.02 13.71
C THR A 7 3.07 -56.41 12.68
N ASN A 8 1.80 -56.18 13.00
CA ASN A 8 0.69 -56.46 12.08
C ASN A 8 0.61 -55.44 10.93
N LEU A 9 0.96 -54.19 11.17
CA LEU A 9 1.08 -53.16 10.13
C LEU A 9 2.27 -53.44 9.20
N GLN A 10 3.43 -53.83 9.74
CA GLN A 10 4.60 -54.21 8.92
C GLN A 10 4.30 -55.42 8.01
N ARG A 11 3.68 -56.48 8.55
CA ARG A 11 3.27 -57.64 7.73
C ARG A 11 2.23 -57.31 6.66
N TYR A 12 1.37 -56.32 6.89
CA TYR A 12 0.40 -55.86 5.89
C TYR A 12 1.09 -55.13 4.73
N PHE A 13 2.15 -54.38 5.00
CA PHE A 13 2.93 -53.66 3.97
C PHE A 13 3.93 -54.57 3.24
N GLU A 14 4.55 -55.54 3.92
CA GLU A 14 5.43 -56.55 3.30
C GLU A 14 4.68 -57.47 2.33
N ARG A 15 3.41 -57.78 2.59
CA ARG A 15 2.58 -58.58 1.67
C ARG A 15 2.14 -57.84 0.41
N LYS A 16 2.24 -56.51 0.37
CA LYS A 16 1.68 -55.69 -0.71
C LYS A 16 2.72 -55.07 -1.64
N ASN A 17 3.99 -55.06 -1.24
CA ASN A 17 5.08 -54.47 -2.02
C ASN A 17 6.20 -55.49 -2.19
N ASP A 18 6.04 -56.36 -3.17
CA ASP A 18 7.16 -57.07 -3.78
C ASP A 18 7.85 -56.06 -4.71
N TYR A 19 8.63 -55.12 -4.17
CA TYR A 19 9.66 -54.31 -4.86
C TYR A 19 10.35 -53.37 -3.85
N GLU A 20 11.68 -53.34 -3.93
CA GLU A 20 12.62 -52.58 -3.11
C GLU A 20 12.33 -51.06 -3.10
N SER A 21 11.76 -50.53 -2.02
CA SER A 21 11.97 -49.13 -1.63
C SER A 21 11.56 -48.89 -0.19
N ARG A 22 12.53 -48.47 0.65
CA ARG A 22 12.31 -48.05 2.05
C ARG A 22 11.62 -46.69 2.08
N PHE A 23 10.29 -46.65 2.21
CA PHE A 23 9.57 -45.42 2.54
C PHE A 23 9.60 -45.16 4.05
N SER A 24 9.93 -43.92 4.44
CA SER A 24 9.90 -43.45 5.83
C SER A 24 8.48 -43.07 6.23
N ILE A 25 8.12 -43.28 7.51
CA ILE A 25 6.80 -42.95 8.08
C ILE A 25 6.46 -41.45 7.93
N SER A 26 7.46 -40.59 7.73
CA SER A 26 7.30 -39.17 7.45
C SER A 26 6.63 -38.84 6.11
N ASP A 27 6.58 -39.79 5.17
CA ASP A 27 6.05 -39.58 3.81
C ASP A 27 4.57 -39.97 3.66
N LEU A 28 3.95 -40.45 4.75
CA LEU A 28 2.54 -40.82 4.78
C LEU A 28 1.66 -39.58 5.08
N ILE A 29 1.21 -38.90 4.02
CA ILE A 29 0.11 -37.94 4.12
C ILE A 29 -1.18 -38.74 4.38
N PHE A 30 -1.73 -38.65 5.59
CA PHE A 30 -2.98 -39.31 5.97
C PHE A 30 -4.19 -38.52 5.45
N PRO A 31 -4.83 -38.94 4.35
CA PRO A 31 -5.87 -38.13 3.70
C PRO A 31 -7.11 -37.97 4.58
N SER A 32 -7.34 -38.92 5.50
CA SER A 32 -8.41 -38.85 6.51
C SER A 32 -8.15 -37.74 7.54
N LEU A 33 -6.93 -37.59 8.03
CA LEU A 33 -6.55 -36.51 8.95
C LEU A 33 -6.64 -35.15 8.26
N THR A 34 -6.17 -35.03 7.02
CA THR A 34 -6.31 -33.80 6.23
C THR A 34 -7.78 -33.45 5.96
N LYS A 35 -8.61 -34.46 5.64
CA LYS A 35 -10.06 -34.28 5.43
C LYS A 35 -10.80 -33.91 6.72
N THR A 36 -10.41 -34.49 7.85
CA THR A 36 -10.95 -34.12 9.16
C THR A 36 -10.51 -32.72 9.56
N ASN A 37 -9.26 -32.33 9.30
CA ASN A 37 -8.75 -30.98 9.53
C ASN A 37 -9.52 -29.96 8.67
N ASN A 38 -9.68 -30.22 7.37
CA ASN A 38 -10.45 -29.38 6.47
C ASN A 38 -11.94 -29.30 6.85
N ARG A 39 -12.52 -30.38 7.37
CA ARG A 39 -13.91 -30.38 7.89
C ARG A 39 -14.02 -29.57 9.18
N LEU A 40 -13.01 -29.62 10.05
CA LEU A 40 -12.96 -28.80 11.26
C LEU A 40 -12.80 -27.32 10.92
N ILE A 41 -11.97 -26.98 9.92
CA ILE A 41 -11.84 -25.64 9.35
C ILE A 41 -13.18 -25.18 8.77
N ASP A 42 -13.86 -26.01 7.97
CA ASP A 42 -15.15 -25.66 7.36
C ASP A 42 -16.27 -25.47 8.40
N ILE A 43 -16.32 -26.30 9.45
CA ILE A 43 -17.25 -26.11 10.59
C ILE A 43 -16.92 -24.83 11.37
N PHE A 44 -15.63 -24.50 11.48
CA PHE A 44 -15.14 -23.34 12.20
C PHE A 44 -15.37 -22.03 11.41
N ASP A 45 -15.20 -22.06 10.09
CA ASP A 45 -15.52 -20.95 9.21
C ASP A 45 -17.01 -20.66 9.17
N LYS A 46 -17.83 -21.72 9.24
CA LYS A 46 -19.29 -21.66 9.36
C LYS A 46 -19.80 -21.34 10.77
N ALA A 47 -18.94 -21.30 11.79
CA ALA A 47 -19.35 -20.85 13.12
C ALA A 47 -19.55 -19.33 13.07
N GLU A 48 -20.81 -18.90 12.93
CA GLU A 48 -21.20 -17.50 12.99
C GLU A 48 -20.56 -16.81 14.21
N ILE A 49 -19.99 -15.62 14.00
CA ILE A 49 -19.55 -14.74 15.10
C ILE A 49 -20.78 -14.54 15.98
N LYS A 50 -20.80 -15.14 17.17
CA LYS A 50 -21.91 -14.92 18.08
C LYS A 50 -21.91 -13.42 18.41
N PRO A 51 -23.02 -12.72 18.15
CA PRO A 51 -23.07 -11.30 18.44
C PRO A 51 -22.80 -11.10 19.93
N PRO A 52 -22.04 -10.06 20.31
CA PRO A 52 -21.77 -9.79 21.71
C PRO A 52 -23.09 -9.63 22.47
N PRO A 53 -23.12 -9.96 23.78
CA PRO A 53 -24.35 -9.86 24.56
C PRO A 53 -24.96 -8.46 24.43
N PRO A 54 -26.28 -8.28 24.23
CA PRO A 54 -26.86 -6.96 23.97
C PRO A 54 -26.49 -5.91 25.03
N LEU A 55 -26.12 -4.70 24.59
CA LEU A 55 -25.67 -3.61 25.47
C LEU A 55 -26.65 -3.34 26.63
N LYS A 56 -27.96 -3.32 26.36
CA LYS A 56 -29.00 -3.13 27.39
C LYS A 56 -28.95 -4.19 28.51
N LYS A 57 -28.63 -5.44 28.17
CA LYS A 57 -28.52 -6.53 29.16
C LYS A 57 -27.25 -6.40 29.99
N ARG A 58 -26.14 -6.02 29.37
CA ARG A 58 -24.87 -5.75 30.08
C ARG A 58 -25.04 -4.58 31.05
N ARG A 59 -25.66 -3.49 30.61
CA ARG A 59 -26.00 -2.33 31.46
C ARG A 59 -26.79 -2.74 32.70
N LYS A 60 -27.89 -3.48 32.52
CA LYS A 60 -28.72 -3.93 33.64
C LYS A 60 -27.92 -4.78 34.65
N ALA A 61 -27.10 -5.71 34.16
CA ALA A 61 -26.27 -6.54 35.05
C ALA A 61 -25.22 -5.71 35.81
N ILE A 62 -24.64 -4.69 35.17
CA ILE A 62 -23.71 -3.75 35.82
C ILE A 62 -24.41 -2.91 36.88
N GLU A 63 -25.63 -2.45 36.62
CA GLU A 63 -26.45 -1.70 37.59
C GLU A 63 -26.75 -2.58 38.83
N SER A 64 -27.22 -3.82 38.63
CA SER A 64 -27.42 -4.80 39.71
C SER A 64 -26.14 -5.07 40.51
N PHE A 65 -25.00 -5.21 39.81
CA PHE A 65 -23.68 -5.37 40.43
C PHE A 65 -23.30 -4.18 41.32
N LYS A 66 -23.53 -2.95 40.85
CA LYS A 66 -23.25 -1.72 41.61
C LYS A 66 -24.14 -1.60 42.85
N LEU A 67 -25.40 -2.02 42.73
CA LEU A 67 -26.37 -2.05 43.83
C LEU A 67 -26.12 -3.18 44.85
N LYS A 68 -25.08 -4.02 44.64
CA LYS A 68 -24.70 -5.16 45.49
C LYS A 68 -25.79 -6.24 45.57
N GLU A 69 -26.55 -6.44 44.50
CA GLU A 69 -27.47 -7.57 44.39
C GLU A 69 -26.70 -8.90 44.21
N GLU A 70 -27.25 -10.02 44.68
CA GLU A 70 -26.67 -11.34 44.38
C GLU A 70 -26.82 -11.64 42.88
N LEU A 71 -25.69 -11.78 42.20
CA LEU A 71 -25.63 -11.98 40.75
C LEU A 71 -25.63 -13.47 40.40
N SER A 72 -26.45 -13.85 39.42
CA SER A 72 -26.36 -15.20 38.86
C SER A 72 -25.09 -15.38 38.02
N ASN A 73 -24.73 -16.63 37.70
CA ASN A 73 -23.64 -16.92 36.76
C ASN A 73 -23.85 -16.29 35.37
N THR A 74 -25.11 -16.08 34.97
CA THR A 74 -25.43 -15.40 33.71
C THR A 74 -25.19 -13.90 33.81
N ASP A 75 -25.53 -13.29 34.95
CA ASP A 75 -25.33 -11.87 35.19
C ASP A 75 -23.84 -11.54 35.31
N TRP A 76 -23.05 -12.36 35.98
CA TRP A 76 -21.59 -12.24 36.01
C TRP A 76 -20.97 -12.27 34.61
N ARG A 77 -21.46 -13.16 33.73
CA ARG A 77 -20.99 -13.18 32.33
C ARG A 77 -21.31 -11.88 31.58
N LEU A 78 -22.45 -11.24 31.89
CA LEU A 78 -22.83 -9.95 31.32
C LEU A 78 -21.98 -8.81 31.89
N VAL A 79 -21.66 -8.85 33.19
CA VAL A 79 -20.73 -7.93 33.85
C VAL A 79 -19.34 -8.04 33.22
N PHE A 80 -18.81 -9.26 33.06
CA PHE A 80 -17.52 -9.50 32.42
C PHE A 80 -17.46 -8.99 30.98
N ALA A 81 -18.55 -9.11 30.22
CA ALA A 81 -18.64 -8.59 28.86
C ALA A 81 -18.86 -7.07 28.79
N GLY A 82 -19.13 -6.41 29.91
CA GLY A 82 -19.40 -4.97 29.96
C GLY A 82 -18.38 -4.17 30.75
N LEU A 83 -17.22 -4.74 31.09
CA LEU A 83 -16.20 -4.05 31.90
C LEU A 83 -15.67 -2.79 31.20
N SER A 84 -15.58 -2.82 29.86
CA SER A 84 -15.17 -1.71 29.00
C SER A 84 -16.31 -0.78 28.55
N ASP A 85 -17.57 -1.12 28.85
CA ASP A 85 -18.71 -0.34 28.36
C ASP A 85 -18.73 1.05 29.02
N ARG A 86 -18.98 2.09 28.22
CA ARG A 86 -19.22 3.47 28.69
C ARG A 86 -20.69 3.83 28.49
N TYR A 87 -21.28 4.54 29.45
CA TYR A 87 -22.72 4.84 29.46
C TYR A 87 -22.99 6.27 29.90
N ASP A 88 -23.66 7.10 29.08
CA ASP A 88 -24.20 8.40 29.49
C ASP A 88 -23.19 9.22 30.34
N ASP A 89 -21.99 9.43 29.80
CA ASP A 89 -20.80 10.05 30.43
C ASP A 89 -20.17 9.32 31.64
N ASN A 90 -20.69 8.18 32.06
CA ASN A 90 -20.08 7.36 33.11
C ASN A 90 -18.83 6.63 32.59
N PRO A 91 -17.75 6.61 33.39
CA PRO A 91 -16.55 5.84 33.09
C PRO A 91 -16.86 4.34 33.05
N SER A 92 -16.04 3.59 32.32
CA SER A 92 -16.15 2.13 32.28
C SER A 92 -15.83 1.51 33.64
N LEU A 93 -16.24 0.28 33.90
CA LEU A 93 -15.86 -0.41 35.15
C LEU A 93 -14.33 -0.59 35.26
N LEU A 94 -13.63 -0.70 34.12
CA LEU A 94 -12.16 -0.69 34.09
C LEU A 94 -11.56 0.64 34.55
N ASP A 95 -12.30 1.74 34.44
CA ASP A 95 -11.87 3.06 34.89
C ASP A 95 -12.33 3.38 36.33
N GLN A 96 -13.00 2.43 37.01
CA GLN A 96 -13.59 2.61 38.34
C GLN A 96 -12.99 1.64 39.38
N ASP A 97 -11.90 2.07 40.04
CA ASP A 97 -11.18 1.28 41.05
C ASP A 97 -12.09 0.76 42.19
N GLU A 98 -13.09 1.56 42.58
CA GLU A 98 -14.12 1.20 43.57
C GLU A 98 -14.84 -0.10 43.24
N TYR A 99 -15.11 -0.38 41.97
CA TYR A 99 -15.91 -1.53 41.57
C TYR A 99 -15.05 -2.68 41.05
N PHE A 100 -13.90 -2.36 40.44
CA PHE A 100 -13.06 -3.36 39.80
C PHE A 100 -12.50 -4.40 40.79
N HIS A 101 -12.20 -4.02 42.04
CA HIS A 101 -11.69 -4.98 43.03
C HIS A 101 -12.64 -6.17 43.29
N LYS A 102 -13.97 -5.96 43.20
CA LYS A 102 -14.95 -7.05 43.36
C LYS A 102 -14.98 -7.97 42.14
N VAL A 103 -14.85 -7.37 40.95
CA VAL A 103 -14.73 -8.14 39.70
C VAL A 103 -13.46 -8.98 39.75
N GLN A 104 -12.35 -8.40 40.18
CA GLN A 104 -11.08 -9.09 40.38
C GLN A 104 -11.25 -10.28 41.33
N TYR A 105 -11.85 -10.08 42.50
CA TYR A 105 -12.08 -11.16 43.47
C TYR A 105 -12.90 -12.31 42.86
N GLU A 106 -13.98 -11.99 42.14
CA GLU A 106 -14.82 -13.01 41.50
C GLU A 106 -14.05 -13.79 40.40
N VAL A 107 -13.27 -13.09 39.57
CA VAL A 107 -12.46 -13.73 38.52
C VAL A 107 -11.37 -14.61 39.13
N GLU A 108 -10.66 -14.13 40.14
CA GLU A 108 -9.64 -14.90 40.87
C GLU A 108 -10.25 -16.12 41.55
N SER A 109 -11.40 -15.97 42.22
CA SER A 109 -12.12 -17.08 42.85
C SER A 109 -12.48 -18.16 41.82
N ARG A 110 -13.05 -17.79 40.67
CA ARG A 110 -13.40 -18.74 39.60
C ARG A 110 -12.18 -19.44 39.00
N ILE A 111 -11.03 -18.77 38.93
CA ILE A 111 -9.78 -19.37 38.47
C ILE A 111 -9.24 -20.35 39.52
N CYS A 112 -9.19 -19.96 40.79
CA CYS A 112 -8.67 -20.79 41.88
C CYS A 112 -9.49 -22.07 42.12
N HIS A 113 -10.81 -21.99 41.95
CA HIS A 113 -11.72 -23.12 42.10
C HIS A 113 -11.97 -23.90 40.80
N ASP A 114 -11.25 -23.59 39.70
CA ASP A 114 -11.43 -24.23 38.39
C ASP A 114 -12.87 -24.11 37.82
N GLU A 115 -13.60 -23.06 38.19
CA GLU A 115 -14.98 -22.79 37.75
C GLU A 115 -15.06 -21.87 36.51
N LEU A 116 -13.96 -21.21 36.14
CA LEU A 116 -13.90 -20.35 34.97
C LEU A 116 -14.06 -21.17 33.69
N ASN A 117 -15.20 -21.00 33.00
CA ASN A 117 -15.47 -21.67 31.74
C ASN A 117 -15.11 -20.79 30.52
N ARG A 118 -15.05 -21.41 29.34
CA ARG A 118 -14.76 -20.71 28.07
C ARG A 118 -15.65 -19.50 27.80
N ARG A 119 -16.94 -19.54 28.17
CA ARG A 119 -17.86 -18.42 27.86
C ARG A 119 -17.54 -17.21 28.72
N ASP A 120 -17.20 -17.43 29.98
CA ASP A 120 -16.86 -16.36 30.91
C ASP A 120 -15.49 -15.76 30.54
N TRP A 121 -14.51 -16.59 30.17
CA TRP A 121 -13.23 -16.13 29.63
C TRP A 121 -13.38 -15.34 28.32
N LEU A 122 -14.28 -15.74 27.43
CA LEU A 122 -14.57 -14.98 26.21
C LEU A 122 -15.24 -13.62 26.51
N SER A 123 -16.11 -13.56 27.52
CA SER A 123 -16.67 -12.27 27.99
C SER A 123 -15.58 -11.34 28.49
N LEU A 124 -14.60 -11.85 29.24
CA LEU A 124 -13.45 -11.07 29.68
C LEU A 124 -12.59 -10.61 28.49
N CYS A 125 -12.35 -11.47 27.50
CA CYS A 125 -11.64 -11.11 26.26
C CYS A 125 -12.36 -9.97 25.52
N PHE A 126 -13.69 -10.05 25.42
CA PHE A 126 -14.50 -9.03 24.76
C PHE A 126 -14.28 -7.65 25.40
N SER A 127 -14.29 -7.55 26.73
CA SER A 127 -14.01 -6.29 27.41
C SER A 127 -12.56 -5.84 27.29
N TYR A 128 -11.60 -6.77 27.33
CA TYR A 128 -10.17 -6.46 27.19
C TYR A 128 -9.84 -5.87 25.81
N PHE A 129 -10.34 -6.48 24.74
CA PHE A 129 -10.16 -5.98 23.37
C PHE A 129 -11.07 -4.78 23.06
N GLY A 130 -12.21 -4.67 23.74
CA GLY A 130 -13.19 -3.58 23.59
C GLY A 130 -12.84 -2.30 24.36
N TYR A 131 -11.80 -2.31 25.20
CA TYR A 131 -11.42 -1.13 25.95
C TYR A 131 -10.95 0.01 25.03
N GLU A 132 -11.71 1.10 25.02
CA GLU A 132 -11.47 2.28 24.20
C GLU A 132 -10.47 3.23 24.85
N SER A 133 -9.18 2.94 24.66
CA SER A 133 -8.07 3.79 25.06
C SER A 133 -6.94 3.71 24.03
N ASP A 134 -6.26 4.83 23.79
CA ASP A 134 -5.06 4.88 22.96
C ASP A 134 -3.82 4.36 23.71
N THR A 135 -3.87 4.35 25.04
CA THR A 135 -2.77 3.90 25.92
C THR A 135 -3.31 2.97 27.00
N PRO A 136 -3.89 1.81 26.63
CA PRO A 136 -4.56 0.91 27.57
C PRO A 136 -3.62 0.41 28.67
N GLU A 137 -2.32 0.28 28.38
CA GLU A 137 -1.26 -0.13 29.31
C GLU A 137 -1.04 0.82 30.50
N LYS A 138 -1.60 2.04 30.47
CA LYS A 138 -1.56 2.96 31.62
C LYS A 138 -2.63 2.66 32.65
N ASN A 139 -3.69 1.94 32.29
CA ASN A 139 -4.76 1.58 33.21
C ASN A 139 -4.37 0.29 33.97
N LYS A 140 -4.23 0.40 35.29
CA LYS A 140 -3.86 -0.72 36.19
C LYS A 140 -4.88 -1.86 36.15
N ASN A 141 -6.18 -1.55 36.10
CA ASN A 141 -7.26 -2.55 36.05
C ASN A 141 -7.24 -3.31 34.73
N TRP A 142 -6.94 -2.62 33.63
CA TRP A 142 -6.75 -3.25 32.32
C TRP A 142 -5.54 -4.18 32.31
N CYS A 143 -4.41 -3.77 32.91
CA CYS A 143 -3.23 -4.64 33.07
C CYS A 143 -3.53 -5.85 33.97
N ALA A 144 -4.31 -5.67 35.03
CA ALA A 144 -4.75 -6.78 35.87
C ALA A 144 -5.63 -7.77 35.08
N LEU A 145 -6.59 -7.25 34.30
CA LEU A 145 -7.43 -8.05 33.40
C LEU A 145 -6.58 -8.87 32.41
N GLN A 146 -5.53 -8.29 31.84
CA GLN A 146 -4.59 -8.99 30.98
C GLN A 146 -3.97 -10.22 31.69
N GLN A 147 -3.51 -10.06 32.93
CA GLN A 147 -2.94 -11.16 33.72
C GLN A 147 -3.98 -12.25 34.04
N TYR A 148 -5.23 -11.86 34.31
CA TYR A 148 -6.31 -12.82 34.55
C TYR A 148 -6.70 -13.59 33.30
N LEU A 149 -6.64 -12.98 32.12
CA LEU A 149 -6.90 -13.67 30.86
C LEU A 149 -5.87 -14.76 30.59
N ASP A 150 -4.59 -14.48 30.86
CA ASP A 150 -3.51 -15.45 30.73
C ASP A 150 -3.68 -16.61 31.73
N LYS A 151 -3.81 -16.31 33.03
CA LYS A 151 -4.05 -17.32 34.09
C LYS A 151 -5.33 -18.13 33.84
N GLY A 152 -6.41 -17.47 33.43
CA GLY A 152 -7.70 -18.07 33.13
C GLY A 152 -7.63 -19.01 31.93
N TYR A 153 -6.84 -18.66 30.90
CA TYR A 153 -6.60 -19.55 29.78
C TYR A 153 -5.92 -20.86 30.22
N PHE A 154 -4.88 -20.77 31.06
CA PHE A 154 -4.20 -21.95 31.59
C PHE A 154 -5.10 -22.83 32.47
N SER A 155 -5.93 -22.25 33.34
CA SER A 155 -6.90 -23.00 34.14
C SER A 155 -7.89 -23.76 33.24
N ILE A 156 -8.46 -23.10 32.22
CA ILE A 156 -9.35 -23.76 31.25
C ILE A 156 -8.62 -24.87 30.50
N LYS A 157 -7.38 -24.65 30.05
CA LYS A 157 -6.61 -25.66 29.31
C LYS A 157 -6.35 -26.90 30.16
N LYS A 158 -5.98 -26.73 31.44
CA LYS A 158 -5.72 -27.83 32.38
C LYS A 158 -6.92 -28.77 32.54
N GLN A 159 -8.14 -28.23 32.50
CA GLN A 159 -9.38 -29.01 32.65
C GLN A 159 -9.76 -29.80 31.38
N GLN A 160 -9.10 -29.56 30.24
CA GLN A 160 -9.53 -30.08 28.95
C GLN A 160 -8.70 -31.31 28.56
N LYS A 161 -9.37 -32.45 28.38
CA LYS A 161 -8.71 -33.74 28.03
C LYS A 161 -8.12 -33.77 26.62
N ARG A 162 -8.62 -32.92 25.72
CA ARG A 162 -8.19 -32.85 24.32
C ARG A 162 -8.03 -31.39 23.92
N GLU A 163 -6.92 -31.10 23.25
CA GLU A 163 -6.66 -29.79 22.65
C GLU A 163 -7.70 -29.48 21.57
N LYS A 164 -8.30 -28.30 21.68
CA LYS A 164 -9.30 -27.78 20.72
C LYS A 164 -8.64 -26.76 19.81
N GLU A 165 -9.16 -26.59 18.60
CA GLU A 165 -8.57 -25.69 17.61
C GLU A 165 -8.44 -24.22 18.08
N TRP A 166 -9.43 -23.74 18.85
CA TRP A 166 -9.35 -22.39 19.43
C TRP A 166 -8.18 -22.22 20.41
N MET A 167 -7.76 -23.28 21.10
CA MET A 167 -6.59 -23.27 21.99
C MET A 167 -5.31 -23.11 21.20
N ARG A 168 -5.19 -23.84 20.07
CA ARG A 168 -4.04 -23.72 19.16
C ARG A 168 -3.87 -22.31 18.62
N ILE A 169 -4.97 -21.67 18.24
CA ILE A 169 -4.95 -20.31 17.72
C ILE A 169 -4.57 -19.30 18.83
N ILE A 170 -5.12 -19.46 20.03
CA ILE A 170 -4.72 -18.62 21.18
C ILE A 170 -3.26 -18.84 21.56
N GLU A 171 -2.76 -20.07 21.50
CA GLU A 171 -1.35 -20.36 21.76
C GLU A 171 -0.42 -19.81 20.68
N LYS A 172 -0.82 -19.91 19.40
CA LYS A 172 -0.08 -19.31 18.29
C LYS A 172 0.05 -17.79 18.48
N TYR A 173 -1.03 -17.13 18.88
CA TYR A 173 -1.08 -15.68 19.06
C TYR A 173 -1.10 -15.24 20.52
N ASN A 174 -0.45 -15.98 21.42
CA ASN A 174 -0.50 -15.71 22.86
C ASN A 174 -0.02 -14.29 23.22
N GLN A 175 0.85 -13.72 22.38
CA GLN A 175 1.36 -12.35 22.51
C GLN A 175 0.26 -11.29 22.57
N ILE A 176 -0.97 -11.55 22.08
CA ILE A 176 -2.09 -10.61 22.17
C ILE A 176 -2.48 -10.26 23.62
N PHE A 177 -2.13 -11.11 24.58
CA PHE A 177 -2.31 -10.90 26.02
C PHE A 177 -1.02 -10.42 26.72
N THR A 178 -0.07 -9.87 25.96
CA THR A 178 1.22 -9.41 26.50
C THR A 178 1.51 -7.98 26.09
N ASN A 179 2.60 -7.44 26.64
CA ASN A 179 3.13 -6.14 26.27
C ASN A 179 3.76 -6.09 24.88
N SER A 180 3.88 -7.20 24.14
CA SER A 180 4.33 -7.23 22.73
C SER A 180 3.16 -7.52 21.77
N ALA A 181 1.92 -7.30 22.21
CA ALA A 181 0.72 -7.59 21.44
C ALA A 181 0.78 -6.97 20.03
N GLY A 182 0.52 -7.80 19.02
CA GLY A 182 0.47 -7.36 17.63
C GLY A 182 1.80 -7.31 16.89
N GLU A 183 2.95 -7.51 17.55
CA GLU A 183 4.26 -7.49 16.87
C GLU A 183 4.43 -8.66 15.91
N LEU A 184 4.29 -9.91 16.39
CA LEU A 184 4.36 -11.10 15.54
C LEU A 184 3.31 -11.06 14.41
N ILE A 185 2.09 -10.63 14.73
CA ILE A 185 1.00 -10.53 13.77
C ILE A 185 1.34 -9.52 12.68
N ALA A 186 1.88 -8.34 13.05
CA ALA A 186 2.31 -7.33 12.11
C ALA A 186 3.41 -7.86 11.17
N GLU A 187 4.41 -8.59 11.71
CA GLU A 187 5.46 -9.20 10.91
C GLU A 187 4.92 -10.25 9.93
N GLU A 188 4.09 -11.16 10.42
CA GLU A 188 3.44 -12.18 9.58
C GLU A 188 2.56 -11.55 8.49
N MET A 189 1.85 -10.45 8.80
CA MET A 189 1.02 -9.71 7.85
C MET A 189 1.85 -9.03 6.75
N ILE A 190 2.94 -8.36 7.13
CA ILE A 190 3.85 -7.68 6.18
C ILE A 190 4.53 -8.69 5.27
N ASN A 191 4.87 -9.87 5.79
CA ASN A 191 5.54 -10.94 5.05
C ASN A 191 4.59 -11.81 4.21
N GLY A 192 3.28 -11.57 4.27
CA GLY A 192 2.29 -12.36 3.54
C GLY A 192 2.11 -13.79 4.07
N GLN A 193 2.48 -14.03 5.34
CA GLN A 193 2.30 -15.33 6.00
C GLN A 193 0.87 -15.49 6.53
N ILE A 194 0.19 -14.37 6.81
CA ILE A 194 -1.21 -14.33 7.21
C ILE A 194 -1.94 -13.28 6.40
N ASP A 195 -2.97 -13.71 5.69
CA ASP A 195 -3.88 -12.84 4.91
C ASP A 195 -5.20 -12.61 5.64
N ASP A 196 -5.60 -13.57 6.49
CA ASP A 196 -6.88 -13.56 7.16
C ASP A 196 -6.75 -13.81 8.66
N LEU A 197 -7.21 -12.83 9.45
CA LEU A 197 -7.35 -12.93 10.90
C LEU A 197 -8.81 -13.15 11.33
N SER A 198 -9.68 -13.58 10.42
CA SER A 198 -11.07 -13.95 10.72
C SER A 198 -11.13 -14.96 11.87
N GLY A 199 -10.19 -15.91 11.94
CA GLY A 199 -10.07 -16.86 13.05
C GLY A 199 -9.84 -16.17 14.40
N LEU A 200 -9.01 -15.12 14.45
CA LEU A 200 -8.78 -14.33 15.66
C LEU A 200 -10.00 -13.46 16.00
N LYS A 201 -10.61 -12.81 15.00
CA LYS A 201 -11.88 -12.07 15.15
C LYS A 201 -12.98 -12.97 15.71
N LYS A 202 -13.09 -14.21 15.23
CA LYS A 202 -14.10 -15.20 15.64
C LYS A 202 -13.80 -15.79 17.03
N ILE A 203 -12.55 -16.17 17.32
CA ILE A 203 -12.19 -16.85 18.58
C ILE A 203 -12.14 -15.89 19.74
N ALA A 204 -11.41 -14.78 19.60
CA ALA A 204 -11.17 -13.85 20.68
C ALA A 204 -12.22 -12.72 20.72
N GLN A 205 -13.20 -12.73 19.81
CA GLN A 205 -14.24 -11.71 19.67
C GLN A 205 -13.68 -10.29 19.60
N VAL A 206 -12.53 -10.12 18.93
CA VAL A 206 -11.84 -8.82 18.83
C VAL A 206 -12.71 -7.86 18.02
N PRO A 207 -13.20 -6.75 18.61
CA PRO A 207 -14.00 -5.77 17.87
C PRO A 207 -13.19 -5.07 16.78
N GLU A 208 -13.84 -4.57 15.72
CA GLU A 208 -13.14 -3.81 14.67
C GLU A 208 -12.50 -2.51 15.19
N ALA A 209 -13.08 -1.93 16.24
CA ALA A 209 -12.56 -0.72 16.87
C ALA A 209 -11.43 -0.97 17.89
N SER A 210 -11.07 -2.24 18.13
CA SER A 210 -10.13 -2.66 19.17
C SER A 210 -8.78 -1.94 19.10
N TRP A 211 -8.20 -1.66 20.26
CA TRP A 211 -6.84 -1.14 20.40
C TRP A 211 -5.79 -2.08 19.76
N LEU A 212 -6.06 -3.39 19.68
CA LEU A 212 -5.15 -4.37 19.08
C LEU A 212 -4.85 -4.04 17.61
N TRP A 213 -5.88 -3.67 16.83
CA TRP A 213 -5.71 -3.32 15.42
C TRP A 213 -4.84 -2.07 15.26
N ARG A 214 -5.06 -1.05 16.10
CA ARG A 214 -4.23 0.17 16.10
C ARG A 214 -2.78 -0.18 16.40
N ARG A 215 -2.55 -1.06 17.37
CA ARG A 215 -1.21 -1.50 17.75
C ARG A 215 -0.51 -2.29 16.65
N ILE A 216 -1.19 -3.25 16.02
CA ILE A 216 -0.68 -3.99 14.85
C ILE A 216 -0.27 -3.00 13.75
N PHE A 217 -1.14 -2.07 13.38
CA PHE A 217 -0.83 -1.10 12.32
C PHE A 217 0.29 -0.14 12.73
N ASN A 218 0.40 0.29 13.98
CA ASN A 218 1.53 1.09 14.44
C ASN A 218 2.87 0.35 14.25
N VAL A 219 2.92 -0.96 14.51
CA VAL A 219 4.11 -1.78 14.24
C VAL A 219 4.38 -1.86 12.74
N ILE A 220 3.36 -2.11 11.92
CA ILE A 220 3.48 -2.16 10.46
C ILE A 220 4.04 -0.84 9.92
N LEU A 221 3.44 0.29 10.30
CA LEU A 221 3.83 1.63 9.86
C LEU A 221 5.26 1.97 10.28
N SER A 222 5.65 1.61 11.50
CA SER A 222 7.03 1.77 11.97
C SER A 222 8.00 0.92 11.14
N ARG A 223 7.62 -0.31 10.79
CA ARG A 223 8.49 -1.24 10.06
C ARG A 223 8.76 -0.80 8.62
N ILE A 224 7.84 -0.09 7.98
CA ILE A 224 8.01 0.49 6.63
C ILE A 224 9.29 1.34 6.53
N PHE A 225 9.64 2.07 7.60
CA PHE A 225 10.82 2.93 7.63
C PHE A 225 12.13 2.21 7.94
N ILE A 226 12.06 0.98 8.47
CA ILE A 226 13.23 0.21 8.92
C ILE A 226 13.74 -0.72 7.81
N ILE A 227 12.83 -1.25 6.99
CA ILE A 227 13.18 -2.20 5.93
C ILE A 227 14.00 -1.55 4.80
N SER A 228 14.81 -2.38 4.13
CA SER A 228 15.65 -1.93 3.01
C SER A 228 14.81 -1.44 1.83
N ASP A 229 15.43 -0.68 0.92
CA ASP A 229 14.76 -0.20 -0.29
C ASP A 229 14.22 -1.34 -1.16
N ASP A 230 15.00 -2.42 -1.33
CA ASP A 230 14.60 -3.58 -2.13
C ASP A 230 13.42 -4.33 -1.49
N GLU A 231 13.49 -4.54 -0.18
CA GLU A 231 12.43 -5.19 0.58
C GLU A 231 11.15 -4.33 0.58
N PHE A 232 11.28 -3.02 0.78
CA PHE A 232 10.17 -2.09 0.69
C PHE A 232 9.51 -2.16 -0.68
N LYS A 233 10.29 -2.09 -1.76
CA LYS A 233 9.77 -2.14 -3.12
C LYS A 233 8.97 -3.41 -3.40
N MET A 234 9.41 -4.57 -2.89
CA MET A 234 8.67 -5.84 -3.02
C MET A 234 7.38 -5.86 -2.20
N LYS A 235 7.34 -5.12 -1.08
CA LYS A 235 6.21 -5.12 -0.13
C LYS A 235 5.14 -4.05 -0.40
N ILE A 236 5.39 -3.08 -1.30
CA ILE A 236 4.43 -1.99 -1.59
C ILE A 236 3.03 -2.53 -1.93
N GLU A 237 2.93 -3.52 -2.83
CA GLU A 237 1.64 -4.08 -3.22
C GLU A 237 0.90 -4.67 -2.03
N ARG A 238 1.61 -5.46 -1.23
CA ARG A 238 1.09 -6.07 -0.01
C ARG A 238 0.59 -5.03 0.99
N LEU A 239 1.37 -3.98 1.24
CA LEU A 239 1.00 -2.92 2.18
C LEU A 239 -0.28 -2.23 1.74
N VAL A 240 -0.40 -1.90 0.45
CA VAL A 240 -1.61 -1.31 -0.13
C VAL A 240 -2.81 -2.25 0.00
N THR A 241 -2.64 -3.55 -0.27
CA THR A 241 -3.71 -4.55 -0.07
C THR A 241 -4.18 -4.60 1.38
N LEU A 242 -3.25 -4.58 2.35
CA LEU A 242 -3.60 -4.53 3.78
C LEU A 242 -4.41 -3.27 4.12
N GLY A 243 -4.03 -2.11 3.57
CA GLY A 243 -4.79 -0.87 3.72
C GLY A 243 -6.20 -0.97 3.13
N CYS A 244 -6.36 -1.61 1.97
CA CYS A 244 -7.68 -1.87 1.37
C CYS A 244 -8.54 -2.81 2.22
N THR A 245 -7.94 -3.85 2.82
CA THR A 245 -8.65 -4.77 3.73
C THR A 245 -9.06 -4.08 5.03
N TYR A 246 -8.18 -3.22 5.57
CA TYR A 246 -8.42 -2.47 6.80
C TYR A 246 -8.54 -0.98 6.50
N VAL A 247 -9.64 -0.61 5.83
CA VAL A 247 -9.92 0.72 5.24
C VAL A 247 -9.66 1.89 6.20
N ARG A 248 -9.85 1.68 7.52
CA ARG A 248 -9.57 2.67 8.58
C ARG A 248 -8.11 3.13 8.60
N PHE A 249 -7.16 2.26 8.28
CA PHE A 249 -5.73 2.55 8.33
C PHE A 249 -5.13 2.85 6.95
N MET A 250 -5.94 2.85 5.88
CA MET A 250 -5.45 3.04 4.52
C MET A 250 -4.75 4.39 4.32
N ASP A 251 -5.27 5.47 4.93
CA ASP A 251 -4.66 6.80 4.82
C ASP A 251 -3.28 6.82 5.50
N ASP A 252 -3.13 6.18 6.67
CA ASP A 252 -1.86 6.04 7.38
C ASP A 252 -0.86 5.20 6.57
N VAL A 253 -1.33 4.09 5.99
CA VAL A 253 -0.52 3.20 5.15
C VAL A 253 -0.02 3.92 3.91
N LEU A 254 -0.90 4.62 3.18
CA LEU A 254 -0.52 5.41 2.00
C LEU A 254 0.46 6.52 2.37
N SER A 255 0.19 7.25 3.45
CA SER A 255 1.07 8.31 3.96
C SER A 255 2.47 7.78 4.27
N ALA A 256 2.57 6.69 5.05
CA ALA A 256 3.84 6.06 5.40
C ALA A 256 4.58 5.54 4.16
N CYS A 257 3.87 4.89 3.23
CA CYS A 257 4.47 4.38 2.01
C CYS A 257 5.01 5.51 1.11
N LEU A 258 4.23 6.57 0.88
CA LEU A 258 4.67 7.70 0.05
C LEU A 258 5.84 8.45 0.68
N THR A 259 5.81 8.66 2.00
CA THR A 259 6.90 9.28 2.75
C THR A 259 8.16 8.42 2.68
N ARG A 260 8.06 7.11 2.89
CA ARG A 260 9.18 6.19 2.72
C ARG A 260 9.72 6.15 1.29
N TYR A 261 8.83 6.25 0.30
CA TYR A 261 9.19 6.30 -1.12
C TYR A 261 10.01 7.55 -1.46
N TYR A 262 9.68 8.70 -0.86
CA TYR A 262 10.42 9.95 -1.06
C TYR A 262 11.90 9.86 -0.65
N HIS A 263 12.20 9.04 0.37
CA HIS A 263 13.57 8.77 0.82
C HIS A 263 14.24 7.60 0.11
N ALA A 264 13.52 6.85 -0.72
CA ALA A 264 14.09 5.70 -1.43
C ALA A 264 15.03 6.12 -2.56
N SER A 265 16.07 5.33 -2.79
CA SER A 265 17.03 5.51 -3.90
C SER A 265 16.36 5.51 -5.28
N PHE A 266 15.23 4.81 -5.42
CA PHE A 266 14.48 4.67 -6.67
C PHE A 266 13.32 5.65 -6.82
N ARG A 267 13.21 6.68 -5.97
CA ARG A 267 12.13 7.69 -5.97
C ARG A 267 11.83 8.37 -7.31
N GLN A 268 12.81 8.38 -8.22
CA GLN A 268 12.66 8.95 -9.56
C GLN A 268 11.73 8.13 -10.46
N ASN A 269 11.54 6.85 -10.15
CA ASN A 269 10.63 5.97 -10.86
C ASN A 269 9.24 6.11 -10.21
N PRO A 270 8.21 6.55 -10.94
CA PRO A 270 6.85 6.63 -10.39
C PRO A 270 6.32 5.24 -10.00
N SER A 271 5.70 5.15 -8.82
CA SER A 271 4.91 3.97 -8.46
C SER A 271 3.49 4.12 -8.97
N THR A 272 3.10 3.36 -10.00
CA THR A 272 1.73 3.38 -10.53
C THR A 272 0.70 3.02 -9.46
N LEU A 273 1.01 2.05 -8.60
CA LEU A 273 0.10 1.61 -7.55
C LEU A 273 -0.14 2.71 -6.51
N LEU A 274 0.91 3.23 -5.89
CA LEU A 274 0.76 4.27 -4.86
C LEU A 274 0.14 5.55 -5.44
N LYS A 275 0.54 5.92 -6.65
CA LYS A 275 0.00 7.08 -7.37
C LYS A 275 -1.52 6.93 -7.58
N GLN A 276 -1.97 5.77 -8.07
CA GLN A 276 -3.38 5.53 -8.36
C GLN A 276 -4.20 5.40 -7.06
N SER A 277 -3.72 4.62 -6.09
CA SER A 277 -4.41 4.46 -4.80
C SER A 277 -4.57 5.78 -4.05
N ALA A 278 -3.54 6.64 -4.06
CA ALA A 278 -3.63 7.96 -3.45
C ALA A 278 -4.53 8.91 -4.25
N LEU A 279 -4.54 8.85 -5.59
CA LEU A 279 -5.46 9.62 -6.43
C LEU A 279 -6.93 9.27 -6.17
N GLU A 280 -7.24 7.98 -6.05
CA GLU A 280 -8.60 7.50 -5.78
C GLU A 280 -9.08 7.87 -4.38
N ARG A 281 -8.17 7.87 -3.41
CA ARG A 281 -8.47 8.14 -1.99
C ARG A 281 -8.53 9.64 -1.67
N TRP A 282 -7.55 10.42 -2.14
CA TRP A 282 -7.36 11.83 -1.75
C TRP A 282 -7.64 12.82 -2.88
N GLY A 283 -7.98 12.33 -4.08
CA GLY A 283 -8.15 13.17 -5.26
C GLY A 283 -6.82 13.64 -5.86
N SER A 284 -6.88 14.58 -6.80
CA SER A 284 -5.67 15.02 -7.52
C SER A 284 -4.77 15.88 -6.64
N PRO A 285 -3.46 15.57 -6.50
CA PRO A 285 -2.53 16.39 -5.71
C PRO A 285 -2.32 17.77 -6.31
N GLN A 286 -2.68 17.96 -7.59
CA GLN A 286 -2.47 19.20 -8.34
C GLN A 286 -3.66 20.18 -8.20
N LEU A 287 -4.72 19.84 -7.47
CA LEU A 287 -5.83 20.77 -7.23
C LEU A 287 -5.34 22.03 -6.51
N ARG A 288 -5.76 23.20 -7.02
CA ARG A 288 -5.45 24.51 -6.44
C ARG A 288 -6.40 24.94 -5.34
N SER A 289 -7.57 24.29 -5.24
CA SER A 289 -8.59 24.63 -4.25
C SER A 289 -8.16 24.22 -2.84
N SER A 290 -8.78 24.85 -1.83
CA SER A 290 -8.69 24.43 -0.42
C SER A 290 -9.18 23.00 -0.15
N GLN A 291 -9.74 22.33 -1.16
CA GLN A 291 -10.15 20.93 -1.13
C GLN A 291 -8.97 19.95 -1.36
N ASN A 292 -7.75 20.45 -1.54
CA ASN A 292 -6.57 19.60 -1.65
C ASN A 292 -6.21 18.98 -0.28
N GLY A 293 -6.72 17.77 -0.03
CA GLY A 293 -6.50 17.03 1.22
C GLY A 293 -5.10 16.43 1.37
N TRP A 294 -4.22 16.50 0.37
CA TRP A 294 -2.92 15.83 0.41
C TRP A 294 -2.03 16.30 1.55
N LEU A 295 -2.01 17.61 1.83
CA LEU A 295 -1.19 18.19 2.89
C LEU A 295 -1.71 17.87 4.31
N GLN A 296 -2.87 17.21 4.43
CA GLN A 296 -3.34 16.65 5.70
C GLN A 296 -2.70 15.28 5.99
N HIS A 297 -2.17 14.62 4.96
CA HIS A 297 -1.66 13.25 5.05
C HIS A 297 -0.15 13.16 4.86
N VAL A 298 0.44 14.00 4.02
CA VAL A 298 1.87 13.97 3.70
C VAL A 298 2.46 15.37 3.64
N ASP A 299 3.77 15.47 3.92
CA ASP A 299 4.51 16.72 3.80
C ASP A 299 4.52 17.25 2.36
N GLU A 300 4.74 18.56 2.23
CA GLU A 300 4.73 19.25 0.94
C GLU A 300 5.74 18.64 -0.06
N GLN A 301 6.92 18.23 0.40
CA GLN A 301 7.95 17.62 -0.46
C GLN A 301 7.51 16.27 -1.03
N VAL A 302 6.79 15.47 -0.25
CA VAL A 302 6.23 14.19 -0.70
C VAL A 302 5.12 14.43 -1.71
N CYS A 303 4.24 15.41 -1.44
CA CYS A 303 3.21 15.84 -2.39
C CYS A 303 3.82 16.32 -3.71
N LEU A 304 4.88 17.13 -3.67
CA LEU A 304 5.61 17.61 -4.85
C LEU A 304 6.22 16.45 -5.67
N MET A 305 6.78 15.43 -5.02
CA MET A 305 7.25 14.23 -5.72
C MET A 305 6.12 13.55 -6.50
N VAL A 306 4.95 13.38 -5.89
CA VAL A 306 3.81 12.74 -6.57
C VAL A 306 3.26 13.64 -7.68
N ARG A 307 3.19 14.96 -7.48
CA ARG A 307 2.85 15.93 -8.55
C ARG A 307 3.80 15.80 -9.74
N ALA A 308 5.09 15.63 -9.48
CA ALA A 308 6.08 15.41 -10.53
C ALA A 308 5.88 14.09 -11.28
N TRP A 309 5.45 13.02 -10.59
CA TRP A 309 5.08 11.76 -11.25
C TRP A 309 3.92 11.95 -12.23
N PHE A 310 2.87 12.66 -11.81
CA PHE A 310 1.76 13.00 -12.69
C PHE A 310 2.20 13.89 -13.86
N ALA A 311 3.01 14.91 -13.60
CA ALA A 311 3.52 15.79 -14.66
C ALA A 311 4.33 15.02 -15.71
N LYS A 312 5.23 14.13 -15.28
CA LYS A 312 6.02 13.27 -16.19
C LYS A 312 5.11 12.39 -17.06
N GLU A 313 4.13 11.74 -16.46
CA GLU A 313 3.19 10.87 -17.16
C GLU A 313 2.30 11.66 -18.13
N ASP A 314 1.79 12.83 -17.73
CA ASP A 314 0.98 13.69 -18.59
C ASP A 314 1.77 14.15 -19.81
N LEU A 315 3.02 14.59 -19.61
CA LEU A 315 3.91 14.96 -20.72
C LEU A 315 4.15 13.78 -21.67
N GLN A 316 4.40 12.59 -21.12
CA GLN A 316 4.58 11.38 -21.91
C GLN A 316 3.32 11.07 -22.73
N HIS A 317 2.14 11.03 -22.12
CA HIS A 317 0.88 10.81 -22.84
C HIS A 317 0.62 11.87 -23.88
N PHE A 318 0.82 13.15 -23.56
CA PHE A 318 0.60 14.25 -24.48
C PHE A 318 1.47 14.13 -25.75
N PHE A 319 2.77 13.93 -25.60
CA PHE A 319 3.68 13.88 -26.76
C PHE A 319 3.69 12.53 -27.49
N GLN A 320 3.32 11.43 -26.84
CA GLN A 320 3.38 10.09 -27.43
C GLN A 320 2.02 9.60 -27.95
N LEU A 321 0.94 9.82 -27.19
CA LEU A 321 -0.41 9.36 -27.51
C LEU A 321 -1.22 10.43 -28.24
N LEU A 322 -1.12 11.71 -27.83
CA LEU A 322 -2.00 12.80 -28.31
C LEU A 322 -1.42 13.62 -29.48
N LYS A 323 -0.48 13.03 -30.23
CA LYS A 323 0.25 13.66 -31.34
C LYS A 323 -0.51 13.72 -32.69
N GLY A 324 -1.68 13.07 -32.80
CA GLY A 324 -2.37 12.86 -34.07
C GLY A 324 -1.61 11.91 -35.02
N ASP A 325 -1.74 12.08 -36.34
CA ASP A 325 -1.15 11.21 -37.38
C ASP A 325 0.38 11.28 -37.54
N ARG A 326 1.12 11.83 -36.56
CA ARG A 326 2.54 12.18 -36.74
C ARG A 326 3.48 11.40 -35.82
N GLY A 327 4.77 11.47 -36.10
CA GLY A 327 5.84 10.93 -35.24
C GLY A 327 5.89 11.62 -33.87
N VAL A 328 6.53 10.98 -32.88
CA VAL A 328 6.68 11.56 -31.53
C VAL A 328 7.63 12.76 -31.56
N ASP A 329 7.21 13.92 -31.06
CA ASP A 329 8.09 15.11 -30.91
C ASP A 329 9.00 14.94 -29.67
N GLN A 330 10.01 14.09 -29.84
CA GLN A 330 10.97 13.73 -28.78
C GLN A 330 11.75 14.94 -28.26
N ALA A 331 11.96 15.97 -29.08
CA ALA A 331 12.70 17.16 -28.70
C ALA A 331 11.92 18.01 -27.69
N ARG A 332 10.62 18.25 -27.94
CA ARG A 332 9.77 18.98 -26.98
C ARG A 332 9.52 18.18 -25.71
N LEU A 333 9.24 16.88 -25.82
CA LEU A 333 9.09 16.01 -24.66
C LEU A 333 10.34 16.06 -23.76
N SER A 334 11.52 15.83 -24.34
CA SER A 334 12.78 15.84 -23.59
C SER A 334 13.06 17.21 -22.95
N TYR A 335 12.68 18.29 -23.62
CA TYR A 335 12.85 19.64 -23.08
C TYR A 335 11.98 19.87 -21.82
N TRP A 336 10.68 19.57 -21.90
CA TRP A 336 9.74 19.79 -20.79
C TRP A 336 10.00 18.86 -19.61
N LEU A 337 10.50 17.65 -19.85
CA LEU A 337 10.90 16.72 -18.77
C LEU A 337 11.99 17.28 -17.86
N LYS A 338 12.85 18.21 -18.33
CA LYS A 338 13.83 18.93 -17.49
C LYS A 338 13.17 19.72 -16.34
N TYR A 339 11.90 20.10 -16.51
CA TYR A 339 11.15 20.94 -15.60
C TYR A 339 10.03 20.20 -14.86
N ALA A 340 9.78 18.92 -15.16
CA ALA A 340 8.64 18.18 -14.62
C ALA A 340 8.59 18.15 -13.08
N ASN A 341 9.74 18.13 -12.40
CA ASN A 341 9.81 18.16 -10.94
C ASN A 341 9.45 19.53 -10.33
N GLN A 342 9.38 20.59 -11.14
CA GLN A 342 8.97 21.93 -10.74
C GLN A 342 7.50 22.22 -11.11
N MET A 343 6.83 21.27 -11.78
CA MET A 343 5.45 21.46 -12.22
C MET A 343 4.49 21.22 -11.06
N SER A 344 3.82 22.27 -10.60
CA SER A 344 2.79 22.18 -9.55
C SER A 344 1.46 21.68 -10.09
N PHE A 345 1.23 21.84 -11.40
CA PHE A 345 -0.02 21.49 -12.06
C PHE A 345 0.22 21.11 -13.53
N THR A 346 -0.47 20.06 -13.98
CA THR A 346 -0.55 19.69 -15.39
C THR A 346 -2.00 19.34 -15.74
N ARG A 347 -2.46 19.81 -16.90
CA ARG A 347 -3.80 19.48 -17.42
C ARG A 347 -3.70 19.20 -18.90
N ILE A 348 -4.14 18.00 -19.28
CA ILE A 348 -4.32 17.68 -20.69
C ILE A 348 -5.71 18.16 -21.13
N VAL A 349 -5.74 18.95 -22.19
CA VAL A 349 -6.95 19.47 -22.83
C VAL A 349 -7.10 18.77 -24.18
N MET A 350 -8.00 17.79 -24.23
CA MET A 350 -8.12 16.88 -25.37
C MET A 350 -9.01 17.46 -26.46
N GLY A 351 -8.58 17.33 -27.71
CA GLY A 351 -9.40 17.53 -28.90
C GLY A 351 -10.49 16.47 -29.04
N SER A 352 -11.42 16.74 -29.96
CA SER A 352 -12.59 15.88 -30.17
C SER A 352 -12.22 14.46 -30.62
N ASP A 353 -11.17 14.29 -31.44
CA ASP A 353 -10.77 12.97 -31.93
C ASP A 353 -10.28 12.09 -30.78
N ALA A 354 -9.30 12.59 -30.01
CA ALA A 354 -8.75 11.90 -28.84
C ALA A 354 -9.81 11.64 -27.75
N TRP A 355 -10.77 12.56 -27.58
CA TRP A 355 -11.81 12.42 -26.57
C TRP A 355 -12.77 11.26 -26.89
N ASN A 356 -13.12 11.10 -28.17
CA ASN A 356 -14.09 10.09 -28.62
C ASN A 356 -13.45 8.80 -29.14
N ASP A 357 -12.12 8.72 -29.21
CA ASP A 357 -11.41 7.51 -29.66
C ASP A 357 -11.68 6.32 -28.73
N LEU A 358 -12.22 5.23 -29.28
CA LEU A 358 -12.59 4.02 -28.55
C LEU A 358 -11.46 2.98 -28.45
N ASN A 359 -10.26 3.29 -28.97
CA ASN A 359 -9.10 2.43 -28.82
C ASN A 359 -8.75 2.27 -27.33
N THR A 360 -8.31 1.07 -26.96
CA THR A 360 -8.02 0.69 -25.56
C THR A 360 -7.04 1.64 -24.88
N ASP A 361 -6.03 2.14 -25.60
CA ASP A 361 -5.04 3.08 -25.06
C ASP A 361 -5.68 4.42 -24.65
N PHE A 362 -6.65 4.91 -25.43
CA PHE A 362 -7.38 6.14 -25.13
C PHE A 362 -8.42 5.93 -24.02
N GLU A 363 -9.08 4.77 -23.97
CA GLU A 363 -9.97 4.40 -22.87
C GLU A 363 -9.22 4.31 -21.55
N GLU A 364 -8.11 3.58 -21.50
CA GLU A 364 -7.25 3.48 -20.32
C GLU A 364 -6.72 4.84 -19.89
N PHE A 365 -6.25 5.65 -20.85
CA PHE A 365 -5.77 7.00 -20.59
C PHE A 365 -6.85 7.88 -19.94
N ARG A 366 -8.08 7.87 -20.47
CA ARG A 366 -9.21 8.63 -19.91
C ARG A 366 -9.60 8.14 -18.52
N ASN A 367 -9.62 6.82 -18.31
CA ASN A 367 -9.97 6.24 -17.02
C ASN A 367 -8.92 6.57 -15.94
N ARG A 368 -7.62 6.42 -16.25
CA ARG A 368 -6.53 6.73 -15.31
C ARG A 368 -6.41 8.21 -14.98
N ASN A 369 -6.83 9.09 -15.91
CA ASN A 369 -6.79 10.54 -15.72
C ASN A 369 -8.16 11.14 -15.43
N LYS A 370 -9.12 10.35 -14.94
CA LYS A 370 -10.46 10.84 -14.62
C LYS A 370 -10.37 12.01 -13.62
N GLY A 371 -11.08 13.10 -13.92
CA GLY A 371 -11.03 14.34 -13.13
C GLY A 371 -9.83 15.25 -13.43
N ARG A 372 -8.84 14.78 -14.19
CA ARG A 372 -7.61 15.52 -14.59
C ARG A 372 -7.57 15.95 -16.06
N LEU A 373 -8.64 15.69 -16.83
CA LEU A 373 -8.75 16.00 -18.26
C LEU A 373 -9.78 17.09 -18.55
N SER A 374 -9.48 17.97 -19.49
CA SER A 374 -10.43 18.96 -20.03
C SER A 374 -10.70 18.68 -21.50
N LYS A 375 -11.83 19.18 -22.02
CA LYS A 375 -12.17 19.11 -23.44
C LYS A 375 -11.85 20.43 -24.12
N LEU A 376 -11.12 20.36 -25.23
CA LEU A 376 -10.77 21.49 -26.08
C LEU A 376 -11.95 21.83 -26.98
N THR A 377 -12.33 23.10 -27.01
CA THR A 377 -13.33 23.64 -27.95
C THR A 377 -12.67 24.61 -28.92
N GLU A 378 -13.34 24.91 -30.05
CA GLU A 378 -12.89 25.93 -31.02
C GLU A 378 -11.53 25.63 -31.68
N ALA A 379 -11.17 24.35 -31.76
CA ALA A 379 -9.97 23.85 -32.40
C ALA A 379 -10.32 22.80 -33.45
N ALA A 380 -9.41 22.54 -34.39
CA ALA A 380 -9.50 21.35 -35.23
C ALA A 380 -9.47 20.09 -34.34
N SER A 381 -10.22 19.07 -34.73
CA SER A 381 -10.53 17.90 -33.89
C SER A 381 -9.30 17.12 -33.39
N HIS A 382 -8.22 17.13 -34.17
CA HIS A 382 -6.95 16.45 -33.88
C HIS A 382 -6.00 17.26 -32.98
N ILE A 383 -6.30 18.53 -32.71
CA ILE A 383 -5.46 19.39 -31.88
C ILE A 383 -5.75 19.09 -30.41
N ASN A 384 -4.69 18.86 -29.66
CA ASN A 384 -4.70 18.73 -28.22
C ASN A 384 -3.85 19.85 -27.62
N ALA A 385 -4.07 20.18 -26.36
CA ALA A 385 -3.20 21.07 -25.61
C ALA A 385 -2.80 20.45 -24.26
N VAL A 386 -1.70 20.92 -23.70
CA VAL A 386 -1.32 20.66 -22.31
C VAL A 386 -1.00 21.99 -21.65
N ILE A 387 -1.58 22.19 -20.47
CA ILE A 387 -1.29 23.33 -19.59
C ILE A 387 -0.33 22.82 -18.53
N MET A 388 0.81 23.46 -18.41
CA MET A 388 1.82 23.18 -17.39
C MET A 388 1.96 24.43 -16.52
N GLN A 389 1.92 24.27 -15.20
CA GLN A 389 2.25 25.37 -14.29
C GLN A 389 3.63 25.16 -13.69
N ILE A 390 4.48 26.18 -13.78
CA ILE A 390 5.75 26.24 -13.05
C ILE A 390 5.80 27.61 -12.37
N GLY A 391 5.91 27.63 -11.04
CA GLY A 391 5.77 28.86 -10.26
C GLY A 391 4.43 29.56 -10.53
N ASN A 392 4.46 30.89 -10.73
CA ASN A 392 3.28 31.70 -11.06
C ASN A 392 3.03 31.83 -12.57
N TYR A 393 3.43 30.84 -13.36
CA TYR A 393 3.29 30.89 -14.82
C TYR A 393 2.63 29.63 -15.35
N PHE A 394 1.71 29.82 -16.28
CA PHE A 394 1.16 28.78 -17.14
C PHE A 394 1.85 28.76 -18.48
N PHE A 395 2.21 27.57 -18.94
CA PHE A 395 2.73 27.27 -20.26
C PHE A 395 1.73 26.38 -20.97
N VAL A 396 1.19 26.87 -22.09
CA VAL A 396 0.19 26.16 -22.89
C VAL A 396 0.84 25.70 -24.18
N GLU A 397 1.03 24.40 -24.29
CA GLU A 397 1.63 23.73 -25.44
C GLU A 397 0.55 23.01 -26.26
N PHE A 398 0.70 22.99 -27.59
CA PHE A 398 -0.27 22.37 -28.49
C PHE A 398 0.37 21.26 -29.33
N SER A 399 -0.37 20.18 -29.59
CA SER A 399 0.12 19.03 -30.35
C SER A 399 0.31 19.33 -31.85
N GLY A 400 -0.43 20.29 -32.40
CA GLY A 400 -0.37 20.66 -33.82
C GLY A 400 0.91 21.41 -34.22
N THR A 401 1.44 21.16 -35.42
CA THR A 401 2.60 21.87 -35.97
C THR A 401 2.33 23.35 -36.21
N GLY A 402 3.34 24.20 -36.02
CA GLY A 402 3.23 25.65 -36.24
C GLY A 402 2.59 26.41 -35.07
N ASN A 403 2.21 25.72 -34.00
CA ASN A 403 1.76 26.37 -32.77
C ASN A 403 2.96 26.77 -31.89
N ALA A 404 2.86 27.96 -31.32
CA ALA A 404 3.75 28.44 -30.26
C ALA A 404 3.33 27.85 -28.91
N CYS A 405 4.26 27.81 -27.95
CA CYS A 405 3.92 27.67 -26.54
C CYS A 405 3.51 29.04 -25.98
N TYR A 406 2.32 29.16 -25.39
CA TYR A 406 1.82 30.43 -24.86
C TYR A 406 2.05 30.52 -23.36
N VAL A 407 2.49 31.69 -22.89
CA VAL A 407 2.80 31.93 -21.48
C VAL A 407 1.85 32.95 -20.87
N TYR A 408 1.24 32.59 -19.74
CA TYR A 408 0.34 33.44 -18.97
C TYR A 408 0.78 33.49 -17.51
N LYS A 409 0.51 34.60 -16.81
CA LYS A 409 0.66 34.62 -15.34
C LYS A 409 -0.50 33.84 -14.72
N ALA A 410 -0.22 32.95 -13.77
CA ALA A 410 -1.21 32.00 -13.28
C ALA A 410 -2.36 32.66 -12.50
N ASP A 411 -2.06 33.71 -11.74
CA ASP A 411 -3.07 34.47 -10.96
C ASP A 411 -3.88 35.46 -11.80
N ASP A 412 -3.44 35.75 -13.03
CA ASP A 412 -4.09 36.70 -13.94
C ASP A 412 -4.42 36.06 -15.30
N ALA A 413 -4.51 34.73 -15.33
CA ALA A 413 -4.78 34.00 -16.55
C ALA A 413 -6.21 34.28 -17.03
N PRO A 414 -6.43 34.39 -18.35
CA PRO A 414 -7.76 34.66 -18.91
C PRO A 414 -8.71 33.44 -18.85
N PHE A 415 -8.34 32.39 -18.12
CA PHE A 415 -9.08 31.14 -18.02
C PHE A 415 -8.83 30.45 -16.68
N ASN A 416 -9.79 29.62 -16.27
CA ASN A 416 -9.57 28.66 -15.18
C ASN A 416 -8.96 27.38 -15.75
N ALA A 417 -7.72 27.06 -15.38
CA ALA A 417 -7.01 25.88 -15.86
C ALA A 417 -7.65 24.54 -15.44
N GLU A 418 -8.52 24.54 -14.44
CA GLU A 418 -9.28 23.36 -13.99
C GLU A 418 -10.65 23.23 -14.67
N ALA A 419 -11.02 24.17 -15.55
CA ALA A 419 -12.30 24.14 -16.25
C ALA A 419 -12.45 22.88 -17.11
N LYS A 420 -13.65 22.29 -17.10
CA LYS A 420 -13.98 21.10 -17.90
C LYS A 420 -13.88 21.36 -19.41
N TRP A 421 -14.12 22.59 -19.83
CA TRP A 421 -14.13 23.03 -21.22
C TRP A 421 -13.22 24.23 -21.36
N LEU A 422 -12.32 24.20 -22.33
CA LEU A 422 -11.37 25.29 -22.59
C LEU A 422 -11.34 25.56 -24.09
N GLY A 423 -11.62 26.81 -24.48
CA GLY A 423 -11.58 27.23 -25.88
C GLY A 423 -10.17 27.54 -26.34
N MET A 424 -9.79 27.05 -27.52
CA MET A 424 -8.46 27.31 -28.08
C MET A 424 -8.26 28.80 -28.32
N ASN A 425 -9.19 29.46 -29.01
CA ASN A 425 -9.02 30.86 -29.43
C ASN A 425 -9.67 31.88 -28.49
N THR A 426 -10.48 31.43 -27.53
CA THR A 426 -11.10 32.29 -26.51
C THR A 426 -10.38 32.24 -25.16
N ALA A 427 -9.55 31.23 -24.90
CA ALA A 427 -8.81 31.07 -23.65
C ALA A 427 -7.32 30.78 -23.85
N LEU A 428 -6.99 29.71 -24.58
CA LEU A 428 -5.66 29.11 -24.53
C LEU A 428 -4.62 29.76 -25.49
N LYS A 429 -5.07 30.38 -26.58
CA LYS A 429 -4.24 30.89 -27.69
C LYS A 429 -4.53 32.37 -27.98
N LEU A 430 -4.50 33.22 -26.95
CA LEU A 430 -4.81 34.65 -27.08
C LEU A 430 -3.60 35.47 -27.55
N ARG A 431 -3.28 35.38 -28.84
CA ARG A 431 -2.16 36.13 -29.42
C ARG A 431 -2.42 37.64 -29.36
N GLY A 432 -1.46 38.40 -28.81
CA GLY A 432 -1.54 39.86 -28.73
C GLY A 432 -2.48 40.39 -27.63
N SER A 433 -3.06 39.52 -26.82
CA SER A 433 -3.79 39.93 -25.61
C SER A 433 -2.83 40.49 -24.56
N PRO A 434 -3.20 41.55 -23.81
CA PRO A 434 -2.38 42.07 -22.70
C PRO A 434 -2.19 41.04 -21.57
N LYS A 435 -3.02 40.00 -21.53
CA LYS A 435 -2.90 38.89 -20.55
C LYS A 435 -1.85 37.85 -20.95
N THR A 436 -1.39 37.86 -22.20
CA THR A 436 -0.36 36.95 -22.70
C THR A 436 1.01 37.56 -22.46
N ILE A 437 1.84 36.91 -21.64
CA ILE A 437 3.20 37.39 -21.32
C ILE A 437 4.10 37.26 -22.54
N THR A 438 4.11 36.08 -23.16
CA THR A 438 4.88 35.81 -24.38
C THR A 438 4.35 34.57 -25.09
N TRP A 439 4.78 34.36 -26.34
CA TRP A 439 4.56 33.11 -27.07
C TRP A 439 5.87 32.64 -27.69
N LEU A 440 6.25 31.41 -27.40
CA LEU A 440 7.55 30.86 -27.71
C LEU A 440 7.46 29.92 -28.93
N LEU A 441 8.26 30.21 -29.96
CA LEU A 441 8.22 29.49 -31.23
C LEU A 441 9.23 28.34 -31.26
N HIS A 442 8.81 27.19 -31.80
CA HIS A 442 9.64 26.00 -32.00
C HIS A 442 10.49 26.07 -33.29
N ASN A 443 11.20 27.18 -33.53
CA ASN A 443 12.09 27.36 -34.68
C ASN A 443 13.54 26.95 -34.37
N ALA A 444 14.46 27.06 -35.34
CA ALA A 444 15.86 26.71 -35.11
C ALA A 444 16.44 27.43 -33.87
N GLY A 445 17.08 26.65 -32.97
CA GLY A 445 17.62 27.14 -31.71
C GLY A 445 16.59 27.47 -30.62
N TRP A 446 15.32 27.05 -30.77
CA TRP A 446 14.25 27.40 -29.83
C TRP A 446 14.55 27.02 -28.37
N GLN A 447 15.26 25.93 -28.12
CA GLN A 447 15.55 25.46 -26.75
C GLN A 447 16.32 26.51 -25.94
N SER A 448 17.32 27.16 -26.55
CA SER A 448 18.08 28.24 -25.90
C SER A 448 17.20 29.45 -25.62
N LYS A 449 16.35 29.83 -26.58
CA LYS A 449 15.41 30.96 -26.41
C LYS A 449 14.40 30.69 -25.29
N PHE A 450 13.89 29.46 -25.20
CA PHE A 450 13.03 29.07 -24.08
C PHE A 450 13.80 29.13 -22.76
N ASP A 451 15.03 28.61 -22.69
CA ASP A 451 15.83 28.66 -21.48
C ASP A 451 16.08 30.12 -21.03
N ASP A 452 16.35 31.04 -21.95
CA ASP A 452 16.50 32.48 -21.67
C ASP A 452 15.21 33.11 -21.14
N GLU A 453 14.06 32.82 -21.76
CA GLU A 453 12.75 33.34 -21.33
C GLU A 453 12.31 32.76 -19.98
N LEU A 454 12.46 31.46 -19.76
CA LEU A 454 12.17 30.82 -18.48
C LEU A 454 13.07 31.38 -17.37
N ALA A 455 14.34 31.66 -17.67
CA ALA A 455 15.26 32.27 -16.71
C ALA A 455 14.81 33.67 -16.26
N LYS A 456 14.18 34.47 -17.14
CA LYS A 456 13.58 35.77 -16.78
C LYS A 456 12.44 35.62 -15.77
N PHE A 457 11.75 34.48 -15.78
CA PHE A 457 10.70 34.12 -14.82
C PHE A 457 11.25 33.49 -13.53
N GLY A 458 12.58 33.39 -13.38
CA GLY A 458 13.23 32.69 -12.27
C GLY A 458 13.18 31.17 -12.39
N ILE A 459 12.76 30.63 -13.53
CA ILE A 459 12.63 29.20 -13.78
C ILE A 459 13.91 28.72 -14.45
N ARG A 460 14.61 27.78 -13.83
CA ARG A 460 15.82 27.18 -14.39
C ARG A 460 15.72 25.66 -14.33
N ALA A 461 16.28 24.99 -15.33
CA ALA A 461 16.38 23.55 -15.29
C ALA A 461 17.26 23.15 -14.10
N VAL A 462 16.71 22.34 -13.18
CA VAL A 462 17.49 21.82 -12.06
C VAL A 462 18.48 20.80 -12.64
N LYS A 463 19.77 21.15 -12.69
CA LYS A 463 20.81 20.13 -12.83
C LYS A 463 20.70 19.24 -11.60
N HIS A 464 20.56 17.93 -11.78
CA HIS A 464 20.61 16.98 -10.67
C HIS A 464 22.03 16.97 -10.07
N SER A 465 22.35 17.96 -9.24
CA SER A 465 23.46 17.94 -8.30
C SER A 465 22.90 17.61 -6.93
N ILE A 466 23.19 16.39 -6.49
CA ILE A 466 22.99 15.93 -5.12
C ILE A 466 23.84 16.84 -4.22
N THR A 467 23.18 17.71 -3.48
CA THR A 467 23.65 18.11 -2.15
C THR A 467 22.40 18.19 -1.29
N ALA A 468 21.96 17.03 -0.79
CA ALA A 468 21.17 17.03 0.42
C ALA A 468 22.11 17.58 1.49
N SER A 469 21.89 18.84 1.89
CA SER A 469 22.46 19.36 3.12
C SER A 469 22.05 18.39 4.23
N GLN A 470 23.03 17.74 4.87
CA GLN A 470 22.83 16.72 5.90
C GLN A 470 22.34 17.31 7.24
N ASN A 471 21.47 18.31 7.22
CA ASN A 471 20.89 18.92 8.41
C ASN A 471 19.35 18.94 8.37
N GLU A 472 18.74 17.88 7.85
CA GLU A 472 17.32 17.61 8.08
C GLU A 472 17.20 16.50 9.12
N THR A 473 16.84 16.92 10.34
CA THR A 473 16.41 16.06 11.43
C THR A 473 15.40 15.03 10.94
N LYS A 474 15.59 13.75 11.32
CA LYS A 474 14.59 12.69 11.17
C LYS A 474 13.20 13.27 11.46
N PRO A 475 12.20 13.11 10.56
CA PRO A 475 10.85 13.57 10.86
C PRO A 475 10.34 12.82 12.09
N GLU A 476 9.98 13.57 13.11
CA GLU A 476 9.27 13.08 14.29
C GLU A 476 7.85 12.74 13.84
N TRP A 477 7.57 11.46 13.63
CA TRP A 477 6.25 11.00 13.22
C TRP A 477 5.24 11.29 14.33
N ILE A 478 4.27 12.17 14.10
CA ILE A 478 3.16 12.48 15.01
C ILE A 478 2.04 11.45 14.81
N GLY A 479 2.37 10.16 14.91
CA GLY A 479 1.37 9.13 15.15
C GLY A 479 1.41 8.74 16.61
N LEU A 480 0.25 8.89 17.29
CA LEU A 480 -0.04 8.47 18.67
C LEU A 480 1.14 8.55 19.65
N LYS A 481 1.29 9.71 20.30
CA LYS A 481 2.25 9.93 21.39
C LYS A 481 2.03 8.94 22.55
N THR A 482 2.75 7.82 22.56
CA THR A 482 3.06 7.04 23.76
C THR A 482 4.55 7.13 24.06
N LYS A 483 4.87 7.91 25.09
CA LYS A 483 6.21 7.97 25.68
C LYS A 483 6.56 6.61 26.28
N ALA A 484 7.53 5.91 25.70
CA ALA A 484 8.36 4.93 26.41
C ALA A 484 9.72 4.82 25.71
N ASN A 485 10.71 5.54 26.26
CA ASN A 485 12.12 5.36 25.93
C ASN A 485 12.58 3.97 26.40
N HIS A 486 13.32 3.24 25.57
CA HIS A 486 14.43 2.38 26.01
C HIS A 486 15.44 2.28 24.86
N GLU A 487 16.61 2.89 25.07
CA GLU A 487 17.79 2.76 24.22
C GLU A 487 18.41 1.36 24.40
N ILE A 488 18.65 0.65 23.30
CA ILE A 488 19.55 -0.52 23.30
C ILE A 488 20.72 -0.19 22.39
N LYS A 489 21.88 0.05 23.00
CA LYS A 489 23.19 0.15 22.34
C LYS A 489 23.65 -1.27 22.00
N ILE A 490 23.97 -1.53 20.73
CA ILE A 490 24.82 -2.67 20.35
C ILE A 490 25.94 -2.13 19.46
N SER A 491 27.16 -2.46 19.89
CA SER A 491 28.47 -2.06 19.39
C SER A 491 28.89 -2.83 18.14
N ASP A 492 29.56 -2.11 17.23
CA ASP A 492 30.34 -2.65 16.11
C ASP A 492 31.55 -3.49 16.58
N LYS A 493 31.79 -4.64 15.91
CA LYS A 493 33.03 -4.94 15.15
C LYS A 493 33.10 -6.40 14.65
N LYS A 494 33.43 -6.52 13.35
CA LYS A 494 34.23 -7.56 12.63
C LYS A 494 33.62 -8.97 12.55
N ASP A 495 33.73 -9.75 11.47
CA ASP A 495 34.85 -9.96 10.53
C ASP A 495 34.39 -10.29 9.09
N GLN A 496 35.34 -10.08 8.17
CA GLN A 496 35.33 -10.50 6.78
C GLN A 496 35.56 -12.01 6.59
N GLU A 497 35.17 -12.45 5.40
CA GLU A 497 35.69 -13.56 4.58
C GLU A 497 34.89 -14.87 4.44
N LYS A 498 34.81 -15.27 3.15
CA LYS A 498 34.22 -16.46 2.50
C LYS A 498 32.74 -16.28 2.12
N SER A 499 32.31 -16.37 0.86
CA SER A 499 32.87 -17.03 -0.31
C SER A 499 32.32 -16.42 -1.61
N LYS A 500 33.21 -16.20 -2.58
CA LYS A 500 32.91 -15.86 -3.98
C LYS A 500 32.09 -16.97 -4.64
N ILE A 501 30.81 -16.70 -4.89
CA ILE A 501 30.09 -17.23 -6.05
C ILE A 501 29.44 -16.00 -6.69
N GLU A 502 30.12 -15.43 -7.69
CA GLU A 502 29.58 -14.35 -8.51
C GLU A 502 28.40 -14.90 -9.32
N ASN A 503 27.18 -14.65 -8.84
CA ASN A 503 26.01 -14.67 -9.70
C ASN A 503 26.10 -13.46 -10.63
N VAL A 504 26.81 -13.63 -11.75
CA VAL A 504 26.85 -12.65 -12.85
C VAL A 504 25.41 -12.44 -13.32
N THR A 505 24.80 -11.35 -12.86
CA THR A 505 23.46 -10.95 -13.28
C THR A 505 23.60 -10.36 -14.68
N ILE A 506 23.54 -11.23 -15.70
CA ILE A 506 23.63 -10.84 -17.11
C ILE A 506 22.56 -9.78 -17.41
N SER A 507 23.00 -8.65 -17.97
CA SER A 507 22.15 -7.52 -18.28
C SER A 507 21.05 -7.93 -19.27
N ILE A 508 19.85 -7.35 -19.15
CA ILE A 508 18.75 -7.65 -20.08
C ILE A 508 19.13 -7.36 -21.56
N LYS A 509 20.06 -6.42 -21.80
CA LYS A 509 20.60 -6.15 -23.15
C LYS A 509 21.39 -7.34 -23.68
N GLU A 510 22.24 -7.92 -22.85
CA GLU A 510 23.04 -9.10 -23.19
C GLU A 510 22.13 -10.31 -23.40
N LYS A 511 21.07 -10.45 -22.60
CA LYS A 511 20.06 -11.51 -22.81
C LYS A 511 19.39 -11.41 -24.19
N VAL A 512 19.02 -10.19 -24.61
CA VAL A 512 18.46 -9.96 -25.96
C VAL A 512 19.48 -10.31 -27.04
N SER A 513 20.72 -9.83 -26.91
CA SER A 513 21.76 -10.10 -27.90
C SER A 513 22.08 -11.59 -28.02
N ILE A 514 22.18 -12.30 -26.89
CA ILE A 514 22.40 -13.75 -26.86
C ILE A 514 21.21 -14.51 -27.49
N SER A 515 19.97 -14.15 -27.14
CA SER A 515 18.77 -14.80 -27.71
C SER A 515 18.67 -14.61 -29.21
N LEU A 516 18.93 -13.40 -29.73
CA LEU A 516 18.86 -13.12 -31.17
C LEU A 516 20.03 -13.74 -31.94
N GLN A 517 21.23 -13.79 -31.36
CA GLN A 517 22.37 -14.50 -31.95
C GLN A 517 22.14 -16.02 -32.03
N LYS A 518 21.51 -16.63 -31.02
CA LYS A 518 21.20 -18.08 -31.01
C LYS A 518 20.30 -18.52 -32.16
N ILE A 519 19.43 -17.64 -32.64
CA ILE A 519 18.56 -17.88 -33.81
C ILE A 519 19.17 -17.35 -35.12
N GLY A 520 20.44 -16.94 -35.11
CA GLY A 520 21.16 -16.43 -36.28
C GLY A 520 20.71 -15.04 -36.76
N PHE A 521 19.97 -14.29 -35.93
CA PHE A 521 19.44 -12.98 -36.30
C PHE A 521 20.34 -11.84 -35.80
N ASN A 522 20.98 -11.12 -36.73
CA ASN A 522 21.96 -10.07 -36.44
C ASN A 522 21.55 -8.66 -36.91
N LYS A 523 20.38 -8.51 -37.54
CA LYS A 523 19.89 -7.23 -38.08
C LYS A 523 18.92 -6.52 -37.12
N TYR A 524 19.44 -6.04 -35.98
CA TYR A 524 18.65 -5.33 -34.97
C TYR A 524 19.44 -4.20 -34.30
N ARG A 525 18.73 -3.25 -33.69
CA ARG A 525 19.30 -2.18 -32.87
C ARG A 525 18.67 -2.17 -31.49
N ILE A 526 19.50 -2.00 -30.46
CA ILE A 526 19.05 -1.86 -29.07
C ILE A 526 19.27 -0.42 -28.61
N SER A 527 18.22 0.22 -28.11
CA SER A 527 18.29 1.56 -27.51
C SER A 527 17.72 1.53 -26.10
N ASP A 528 18.46 2.00 -25.10
CA ASP A 528 18.04 1.94 -23.70
C ASP A 528 17.82 3.32 -23.12
N PHE A 529 16.54 3.63 -22.87
CA PHE A 529 16.12 4.92 -22.34
C PHE A 529 15.69 4.84 -20.87
N ARG A 530 15.91 3.70 -20.18
CA ARG A 530 15.43 3.50 -18.79
C ARG A 530 16.08 4.46 -17.79
N LYS A 531 17.33 4.87 -18.02
CA LYS A 531 18.00 5.88 -17.19
C LYS A 531 17.37 7.28 -17.27
N VAL A 532 16.56 7.54 -18.28
CA VAL A 532 15.84 8.81 -18.48
C VAL A 532 14.31 8.62 -18.43
N GLY A 533 13.84 7.52 -17.83
CA GLY A 533 12.40 7.23 -17.66
C GLY A 533 11.68 6.71 -18.90
N GLY A 534 12.41 6.25 -19.92
CA GLY A 534 11.89 5.56 -21.10
C GLY A 534 12.03 4.03 -21.03
N ALA A 535 11.62 3.32 -22.07
CA ALA A 535 11.73 1.87 -22.14
C ALA A 535 13.06 1.40 -22.76
N LEU A 536 13.43 0.14 -22.52
CA LEU A 536 14.40 -0.55 -23.37
C LEU A 536 13.73 -0.93 -24.69
N LYS A 537 14.29 -0.51 -25.81
CA LYS A 537 13.75 -0.74 -27.15
C LYS A 537 14.66 -1.64 -27.97
N VAL A 538 14.04 -2.53 -28.74
CA VAL A 538 14.70 -3.36 -29.75
C VAL A 538 13.97 -3.13 -31.06
N GLU A 539 14.69 -2.66 -32.07
CA GLU A 539 14.16 -2.44 -33.42
C GLU A 539 14.78 -3.48 -34.35
N LEU A 540 13.94 -4.27 -35.01
CA LEU A 540 14.36 -5.21 -36.04
C LEU A 540 14.46 -4.47 -37.37
N GLU A 541 15.54 -4.64 -38.12
CA GLU A 541 15.65 -3.99 -39.43
C GLU A 541 14.77 -4.68 -40.49
N ILE A 542 14.40 -5.95 -40.26
CA ILE A 542 13.55 -6.76 -41.14
C ILE A 542 12.63 -7.63 -40.27
N LYS A 543 11.39 -7.85 -40.73
CA LYS A 543 10.41 -8.72 -40.05
C LYS A 543 10.93 -10.15 -39.99
N ASN A 544 10.96 -10.74 -38.79
CA ASN A 544 11.37 -12.12 -38.58
C ASN A 544 10.51 -12.76 -37.47
N ALA A 545 9.85 -13.87 -37.78
CA ALA A 545 8.90 -14.51 -36.87
C ALA A 545 9.57 -15.15 -35.64
N GLN A 546 10.80 -15.66 -35.78
CA GLN A 546 11.55 -16.24 -34.66
C GLN A 546 12.08 -15.15 -33.73
N ALA A 547 12.54 -14.02 -34.27
CA ALA A 547 12.96 -12.86 -33.48
C ALA A 547 11.79 -12.25 -32.71
N ASP A 548 10.60 -12.16 -33.31
CA ASP A 548 9.37 -11.71 -32.66
C ASP A 548 9.01 -12.57 -31.43
N LEU A 549 9.06 -13.90 -31.58
CA LEU A 549 8.79 -14.84 -30.50
C LEU A 549 9.81 -14.74 -29.36
N GLU A 550 11.11 -14.65 -29.66
CA GLU A 550 12.14 -14.51 -28.63
C GLU A 550 12.03 -13.18 -27.87
N LEU A 551 11.73 -12.08 -28.56
CA LEU A 551 11.54 -10.79 -27.91
C LEU A 551 10.29 -10.80 -27.00
N LYS A 552 9.18 -11.39 -27.45
CA LYS A 552 7.98 -11.59 -26.62
C LYS A 552 8.25 -12.47 -25.40
N ARG A 553 9.03 -13.56 -25.56
CA ARG A 553 9.45 -14.44 -24.45
C ARG A 553 10.30 -13.71 -23.42
N LEU A 554 11.14 -12.76 -23.87
CA LEU A 554 11.91 -11.87 -23.00
C LEU A 554 11.07 -10.74 -22.39
N GLY A 555 9.76 -10.69 -22.65
CA GLY A 555 8.81 -9.73 -22.09
C GLY A 555 8.75 -8.39 -22.83
N PHE A 556 9.23 -8.34 -24.08
CA PHE A 556 9.06 -7.15 -24.93
C PHE A 556 7.71 -7.19 -25.67
N LYS A 557 7.12 -6.02 -25.87
CA LYS A 557 5.84 -5.84 -26.59
C LYS A 557 6.09 -5.11 -27.91
N SER A 558 5.49 -5.59 -28.99
CA SER A 558 5.49 -4.91 -30.30
C SER A 558 4.53 -3.73 -30.30
N THR A 559 4.85 -2.65 -31.00
CA THR A 559 3.91 -1.53 -31.19
C THR A 559 2.97 -1.79 -32.38
N ASN A 560 1.67 -1.53 -32.23
CA ASN A 560 0.70 -1.70 -33.33
C ASN A 560 0.97 -0.73 -34.51
N SER A 561 1.59 0.41 -34.23
CA SER A 561 1.99 1.41 -35.24
C SER A 561 3.30 1.07 -35.98
N ASN A 562 4.15 0.18 -35.43
CA ASN A 562 5.37 -0.29 -36.07
C ASN A 562 5.68 -1.74 -35.63
N PRO A 563 5.41 -2.75 -36.48
CA PRO A 563 5.57 -4.16 -36.13
C PRO A 563 7.03 -4.61 -36.02
N LEU A 564 8.00 -3.74 -36.31
CA LEU A 564 9.43 -4.01 -36.17
C LEU A 564 10.01 -3.45 -34.87
N LEU A 565 9.23 -2.65 -34.12
CA LEU A 565 9.69 -2.00 -32.90
C LEU A 565 9.09 -2.69 -31.66
N TYR A 566 9.98 -3.09 -30.77
CA TYR A 566 9.69 -3.79 -29.52
C TYR A 566 10.17 -2.98 -28.33
N TRP A 567 9.42 -2.99 -27.23
CA TRP A 567 9.80 -2.26 -26.03
C TRP A 567 9.48 -3.02 -24.74
N LYS A 568 10.25 -2.74 -23.69
CA LYS A 568 10.08 -3.27 -22.34
C LYS A 568 10.35 -2.16 -21.33
N SER A 569 9.34 -1.81 -20.53
CA SER A 569 9.41 -0.80 -19.45
C SER A 569 10.37 -1.21 -18.34
#